data_AF-A0A8J6MNE9-F1
#
_entry.id   AF-A0A8J6MNE9-F1
#
_cell.length_a   1.000
_cell.length_b   1.000
_cell.length_c   1.000
_cell.angle_alpha   90.00
_cell.angle_beta   90.00
_cell.angle_gamma   90.00
#
_symmetry.space_group_name_H-M   'P 1'
#
loop_
_entity.id
_entity.type
_entity.pdbx_description
1 polymer ?
#
loop_
_entity_poly.entity_id
_entity_poly.type
_entity_poly.pdbx_seq_one_letter_code
_entity_poly.pdbx_strand_id
1 'polypeptide(L)'
;MTTVTATLLISACGKSSPKASQSVTVNNDESSVENRVTVSNQTIDIIPSEGTTQLAAINLGYILTQSAEILPPTINGVHAQANAVALNNQGLAVAYNVAGDVQAGAIDIVNIEGKTAKIKSDLEYATRDINSIFWGKSAIYAVGTDSTTGQRFLSRIRVDGA
;
A
#
# COMPACT_ATOMS: atom_id res chain seq x y z
N MET A 1 -27.52 39.98 53.33
CA MET A 1 -27.19 38.54 53.27
C MET A 1 -27.11 38.16 51.81
N THR A 2 -25.90 38.09 51.27
CA THR A 2 -25.65 37.93 49.83
C THR A 2 -24.95 36.59 49.64
N THR A 3 -25.67 35.61 49.11
CA THR A 3 -25.18 34.24 48.92
C THR A 3 -24.32 34.20 47.66
N VAL A 4 -23.03 33.88 47.80
CA VAL A 4 -22.11 33.69 46.68
C VAL A 4 -22.20 32.24 46.22
N THR A 5 -22.70 32.03 45.01
CA THR A 5 -22.75 30.72 44.35
C THR A 5 -21.39 30.42 43.73
N ALA A 6 -20.68 29.43 44.27
CA ALA A 6 -19.40 28.97 43.75
C ALA A 6 -19.60 28.01 42.56
N THR A 7 -19.16 28.43 41.38
CA THR A 7 -19.19 27.60 40.16
C THR A 7 -17.97 26.67 40.14
N LEU A 8 -18.21 25.36 40.18
CA LEU A 8 -17.18 24.32 40.12
C LEU A 8 -16.71 24.14 38.66
N LEU A 9 -15.51 24.61 38.32
CA LEU A 9 -14.87 24.36 37.03
C LEU A 9 -14.20 22.99 37.06
N ILE A 10 -14.82 22.01 36.42
CA ILE A 10 -14.25 20.67 36.24
C ILE A 10 -13.23 20.75 35.09
N SER A 11 -11.94 20.84 35.43
CA SER A 11 -10.84 20.75 34.47
C SER A 11 -10.67 19.28 34.05
N ALA A 12 -11.20 18.92 32.89
CA ALA A 12 -10.90 17.64 32.25
C ALA A 12 -9.49 17.71 31.65
N CYS A 13 -8.51 17.20 32.38
CA CYS A 13 -7.13 17.08 31.89
C CYS A 13 -7.06 15.87 30.93
N GLY A 14 -7.42 16.09 29.67
CA GLY A 14 -7.09 15.16 28.60
C GLY A 14 -5.59 15.18 28.37
N LYS A 15 -4.87 14.13 28.79
CA LYS A 15 -3.48 13.91 28.37
C LYS A 15 -3.47 13.66 26.86
N SER A 16 -3.39 14.72 26.07
CA SER A 16 -3.03 14.62 24.66
C SER A 16 -1.54 14.34 24.60
N SER A 17 -1.16 13.06 24.62
CA SER A 17 0.19 12.66 24.24
C SER A 17 0.43 13.17 22.80
N PRO A 18 1.54 13.87 22.53
CA PRO A 18 1.88 14.23 21.16
C PRO A 18 1.99 12.92 20.37
N LYS A 19 1.15 12.76 19.34
CA LYS A 19 1.31 11.68 18.38
C LYS A 19 2.71 11.85 17.79
N ALA A 20 3.57 10.85 17.98
CA ALA A 20 4.84 10.79 17.28
C ALA A 20 4.57 11.04 15.79
N SER A 21 5.08 12.16 15.30
CA SER A 21 4.98 12.53 13.89
C SER A 21 5.79 11.51 13.12
N GLN A 22 5.10 10.59 12.46
CA GLN A 22 5.72 9.55 11.65
C GLN A 22 6.20 10.19 10.35
N SER A 23 7.47 10.04 10.02
CA SER A 23 8.03 10.49 8.75
C SER A 23 7.60 9.51 7.65
N VAL A 24 6.40 9.72 7.13
CA VAL A 24 5.96 9.11 5.87
C VAL A 24 6.25 10.14 4.79
N THR A 25 7.02 9.75 3.79
CA THR A 25 7.17 10.54 2.57
C THR A 25 6.02 10.15 1.65
N VAL A 26 5.29 11.13 1.13
CA VAL A 26 4.22 10.91 0.16
C VAL A 26 4.59 11.64 -1.11
N ASN A 27 4.62 10.91 -2.21
CA ASN A 27 4.86 11.46 -3.53
C ASN A 27 3.64 11.21 -4.42
N ASN A 28 3.05 12.29 -4.90
CA ASN A 28 1.89 12.28 -5.80
C ASN A 28 2.25 12.87 -7.18
N ASP A 29 3.52 13.13 -7.45
CA ASP A 29 3.97 13.57 -8.77
C ASP A 29 4.10 12.34 -9.67
N GLU A 30 3.04 12.04 -10.42
CA GLU A 30 2.97 10.90 -11.35
C GLU A 30 4.14 10.88 -12.34
N SER A 31 4.65 12.05 -12.75
CA SER A 31 5.77 12.13 -13.70
C SER A 31 7.09 11.64 -13.10
N SER A 32 7.26 11.79 -11.78
CA SER A 32 8.44 11.31 -11.06
C SER A 32 8.51 9.79 -10.93
N VAL A 33 7.35 9.11 -11.03
CA VAL A 33 7.22 7.65 -10.88
C VAL A 33 6.92 6.93 -12.19
N GLU A 34 6.66 7.65 -13.28
CA GLU A 34 6.30 7.08 -14.59
C GLU A 34 7.37 6.12 -15.11
N ASN A 35 8.65 6.43 -14.90
CA ASN A 35 9.77 5.58 -15.31
C ASN A 35 9.83 4.22 -14.59
N ARG A 36 9.04 4.03 -13.52
CA ARG A 36 8.93 2.73 -12.83
C ARG A 36 7.95 1.78 -13.52
N VAL A 37 7.16 2.23 -14.50
CA VAL A 37 6.18 1.38 -15.17
C VAL A 37 6.65 1.05 -16.59
N THR A 38 6.84 -0.24 -16.86
CA THR A 38 7.05 -0.74 -18.22
C THR A 38 5.75 -1.40 -18.70
N VAL A 39 5.09 -0.78 -19.68
CA VAL A 39 3.86 -1.33 -20.26
C VAL A 39 4.17 -2.62 -21.01
N SER A 40 3.39 -3.66 -20.75
CA SER A 40 3.46 -4.95 -21.42
C SER A 40 2.08 -5.32 -21.97
N ASN A 41 2.03 -6.18 -22.98
CA ASN A 41 0.77 -6.75 -23.48
C ASN A 41 0.98 -8.22 -23.87
N GLN A 42 1.90 -8.88 -23.18
CA GLN A 42 2.26 -10.26 -23.48
C GLN A 42 1.16 -11.20 -22.98
N THR A 43 0.77 -12.15 -23.84
CA THR A 43 -0.13 -13.23 -23.43
C THR A 43 0.67 -14.22 -22.59
N ILE A 44 0.11 -14.63 -21.46
CA ILE A 44 0.73 -15.66 -20.61
C ILE A 44 0.14 -17.00 -21.03
N ASP A 45 1.01 -17.85 -21.59
CA ASP A 45 0.64 -19.21 -21.97
C ASP A 45 0.38 -20.07 -20.73
N ILE A 46 -0.63 -20.92 -20.83
CA ILE A 46 -1.02 -21.83 -19.76
C ILE A 46 -0.67 -23.23 -20.21
N ILE A 47 0.41 -23.73 -19.63
CA ILE A 47 0.96 -25.03 -19.96
C ILE A 47 0.39 -26.03 -18.94
N PRO A 48 -0.40 -27.04 -19.37
CA PRO A 48 -0.87 -28.10 -18.47
C PRO A 48 0.32 -28.89 -17.89
N SER A 49 0.18 -29.39 -16.66
CA SER A 49 1.19 -30.26 -16.04
C SER A 49 1.35 -31.58 -16.82
N GLU A 50 2.58 -32.08 -16.95
CA GLU A 50 2.84 -33.36 -17.61
C GLU A 50 2.02 -34.51 -16.98
N GLY A 51 1.43 -35.37 -17.84
CA GLY A 51 0.61 -36.51 -17.41
C GLY A 51 -0.91 -36.33 -17.54
N THR A 52 -1.41 -35.12 -17.84
CA THR A 52 -2.80 -34.94 -18.27
C THR A 52 -2.95 -35.38 -19.73
N THR A 53 -3.63 -36.50 -19.97
CA THR A 53 -3.82 -37.07 -21.31
C THR A 53 -4.52 -36.11 -22.26
N GLN A 54 -3.78 -35.66 -23.29
CA GLN A 54 -4.08 -35.15 -24.65
C GLN A 54 -5.52 -34.92 -25.17
N LEU A 55 -6.54 -34.66 -24.33
CA LEU A 55 -7.92 -34.39 -24.79
C LEU A 55 -8.61 -33.20 -24.12
N ALA A 56 -7.92 -32.46 -23.23
CA ALA A 56 -8.42 -31.18 -22.76
C ALA A 56 -7.56 -30.07 -23.36
N ALA A 57 -7.97 -29.54 -24.51
CA ALA A 57 -7.70 -28.13 -24.77
C ALA A 57 -8.30 -27.37 -23.59
N ILE A 58 -7.47 -26.90 -22.66
CA ILE A 58 -7.94 -26.14 -21.51
C ILE A 58 -8.45 -24.81 -22.06
N ASN A 59 -9.74 -24.78 -22.42
CA ASN A 59 -10.43 -23.55 -22.74
C ASN A 59 -10.90 -22.94 -21.43
N LEU A 60 -10.12 -22.00 -20.91
CA LEU A 60 -10.44 -21.30 -19.68
C LEU A 60 -11.56 -20.28 -19.86
N GLY A 61 -11.95 -19.96 -21.10
CA GLY A 61 -12.87 -18.85 -21.38
C GLY A 61 -12.26 -17.47 -21.13
N TYR A 62 -10.96 -17.39 -20.81
CA TYR A 62 -10.22 -16.14 -20.61
C TYR A 62 -8.77 -16.27 -21.10
N ILE A 63 -8.17 -15.12 -21.42
CA ILE A 63 -6.75 -14.98 -21.78
C ILE A 63 -6.05 -14.26 -20.62
N LEU A 64 -4.91 -14.78 -20.18
CA LEU A 64 -4.05 -14.09 -19.24
C LEU A 64 -3.14 -13.13 -20.01
N THR A 65 -3.08 -11.87 -19.57
CA THR A 65 -2.22 -10.86 -20.18
C THR A 65 -1.41 -10.17 -19.10
N GLN A 66 -0.10 -10.08 -19.29
CA GLN A 66 0.75 -9.22 -18.49
C GLN A 66 0.64 -7.80 -19.03
N SER A 67 -0.04 -6.92 -18.29
CA SER A 67 -0.30 -5.52 -18.70
C SER A 67 0.84 -4.56 -18.39
N ALA A 68 1.63 -4.83 -17.36
CA ALA A 68 2.78 -4.01 -16.99
C ALA A 68 3.72 -4.77 -16.07
N GLU A 69 4.96 -4.31 -16.04
CA GLU A 69 5.92 -4.56 -14.96
C GLU A 69 6.19 -3.26 -14.23
N ILE A 70 6.19 -3.30 -12.90
CA ILE A 70 6.39 -2.13 -12.06
C ILE A 70 7.65 -2.33 -11.23
N LEU A 71 8.63 -1.44 -11.41
CA LEU A 71 9.83 -1.41 -10.59
C LEU A 71 9.48 -0.99 -9.16
N PRO A 72 9.96 -1.71 -8.15
CA PRO A 72 9.71 -1.35 -6.77
C PRO A 72 10.36 -0.01 -6.41
N PRO A 73 9.85 0.69 -5.38
CA PRO A 73 10.51 1.87 -4.86
C PRO A 73 11.89 1.55 -4.29
N THR A 74 12.77 2.56 -4.27
CA THR A 74 14.12 2.47 -3.71
C THR A 74 14.16 3.26 -2.43
N ILE A 75 14.20 2.58 -1.29
CA ILE A 75 14.20 3.21 0.03
C ILE A 75 15.61 3.10 0.60
N ASN A 76 16.22 4.23 0.97
CA ASN A 76 17.59 4.29 1.49
C ASN A 76 18.63 3.61 0.57
N GLY A 77 18.43 3.68 -0.76
CA GLY A 77 19.33 3.08 -1.75
C GLY A 77 19.15 1.57 -1.96
N VAL A 78 18.14 0.95 -1.34
CA VAL A 78 17.82 -0.48 -1.51
C VAL A 78 16.45 -0.63 -2.16
N HIS A 79 16.36 -1.51 -3.15
CA HIS A 79 15.07 -1.86 -3.76
C HIS A 79 14.19 -2.60 -2.75
N ALA A 80 12.97 -2.10 -2.56
CA ALA A 80 11.98 -2.79 -1.76
C ALA A 80 11.45 -4.05 -2.49
N GLN A 81 10.85 -4.96 -1.75
CA GLN A 81 10.30 -6.21 -2.25
C GLN A 81 8.79 -6.24 -2.01
N ALA A 82 8.02 -6.48 -3.07
CA ALA A 82 6.57 -6.55 -2.96
C ALA A 82 6.17 -7.74 -2.09
N ASN A 83 5.31 -7.52 -1.11
CA ASN A 83 4.93 -8.54 -0.14
C ASN A 83 3.41 -8.64 0.10
N ALA A 84 2.63 -7.63 -0.29
CA ALA A 84 1.17 -7.71 -0.27
C ALA A 84 0.56 -6.86 -1.37
N VAL A 85 -0.60 -7.29 -1.86
CA VAL A 85 -1.34 -6.61 -2.92
C VAL A 85 -2.81 -6.54 -2.51
N ALA A 86 -3.45 -5.39 -2.73
CA ALA A 86 -4.88 -5.22 -2.55
C ALA A 86 -5.48 -4.54 -3.78
N LEU A 87 -6.48 -5.17 -4.39
CA LEU A 87 -7.21 -4.65 -5.55
C LEU A 87 -8.63 -4.26 -5.13
N ASN A 88 -9.12 -3.14 -5.63
CA ASN A 88 -10.53 -2.79 -5.58
C ASN A 88 -10.94 -2.09 -6.90
N ASN A 89 -12.17 -1.57 -6.94
CA ASN A 89 -12.68 -0.85 -8.13
C ASN A 89 -11.96 0.47 -8.44
N GLN A 90 -11.13 0.99 -7.51
CA GLN A 90 -10.37 2.23 -7.68
C GLN A 90 -8.95 1.96 -8.23
N GLY A 91 -8.46 0.73 -8.14
CA GLY A 91 -7.11 0.37 -8.58
C GLY A 91 -6.45 -0.69 -7.70
N LEU A 92 -5.13 -0.74 -7.79
CA LEU A 92 -4.25 -1.71 -7.16
C LEU A 92 -3.31 -1.01 -6.18
N ALA A 93 -3.27 -1.47 -4.93
CA ALA A 93 -2.28 -1.06 -3.95
C ALA A 93 -1.27 -2.19 -3.80
N VAL A 94 0.02 -1.85 -3.83
CA VAL A 94 1.12 -2.80 -3.65
C VAL A 94 1.93 -2.35 -2.46
N ALA A 95 2.06 -3.21 -1.45
CA ALA A 95 2.92 -2.98 -0.31
C ALA A 95 4.28 -3.65 -0.52
N TYR A 96 5.30 -3.01 0.02
CA TYR A 96 6.68 -3.45 -0.06
C TYR A 96 7.37 -3.35 1.30
N ASN A 97 8.34 -4.24 1.52
CA ASN A 97 9.32 -4.16 2.61
C ASN A 97 10.74 -4.18 2.04
N VAL A 98 11.69 -3.52 2.70
CA VAL A 98 13.11 -3.71 2.44
C VAL A 98 13.56 -5.01 3.08
N ALA A 99 14.35 -5.80 2.36
CA ALA A 99 14.92 -7.03 2.90
C ALA A 99 16.05 -6.73 3.90
N GLY A 100 16.04 -7.43 5.04
CA GLY A 100 17.10 -7.34 6.06
C GLY A 100 16.58 -6.85 7.41
N ASP A 101 17.50 -6.41 8.27
CA ASP A 101 17.20 -6.04 9.66
C ASP A 101 16.64 -4.62 9.79
N VAL A 102 16.88 -3.76 8.80
CA VAL A 102 16.41 -2.37 8.81
C VAL A 102 14.98 -2.34 8.32
N GLN A 103 14.05 -1.97 9.22
CA GLN A 103 12.65 -1.84 8.87
C GLN A 103 12.41 -0.62 8.01
N ALA A 104 11.93 -0.85 6.80
CA ALA A 104 11.51 0.17 5.87
C ALA A 104 10.54 -0.46 4.88
N GLY A 105 9.58 0.33 4.42
CA GLY A 105 8.49 -0.19 3.62
C GLY A 105 7.82 0.90 2.81
N ALA A 106 7.03 0.49 1.84
CA ALA A 106 6.33 1.42 0.98
C ALA A 106 4.98 0.88 0.54
N ILE A 107 4.14 1.78 0.02
CA ILE A 107 2.88 1.44 -0.64
C ILE A 107 2.81 2.24 -1.95
N ASP A 108 2.73 1.55 -3.08
CA ASP A 108 2.33 2.15 -4.35
C ASP A 108 0.81 2.08 -4.50
N ILE A 109 0.21 3.16 -4.98
CA ILE A 109 -1.19 3.21 -5.42
C ILE A 109 -1.17 3.31 -6.95
N VAL A 110 -1.70 2.30 -7.60
CA VAL A 110 -1.67 2.10 -9.04
C VAL A 110 -3.09 2.14 -9.59
N ASN A 111 -3.33 2.99 -10.58
CA ASN A 111 -4.55 2.97 -11.37
C ASN A 111 -4.40 1.96 -12.51
N ILE A 112 -5.47 1.19 -12.78
CA ILE A 112 -5.52 0.22 -13.87
C ILE A 112 -6.67 0.61 -14.80
N GLU A 113 -6.34 1.04 -16.01
CA GLU A 113 -7.29 1.42 -17.05
C GLU A 113 -7.12 0.51 -18.26
N GLY A 114 -8.01 -0.47 -18.39
CA GLY A 114 -7.96 -1.48 -19.44
C GLY A 114 -6.68 -2.32 -19.37
N LYS A 115 -5.74 -2.09 -20.30
CA LYS A 115 -4.44 -2.78 -20.34
C LYS A 115 -3.28 -1.91 -19.86
N THR A 116 -3.56 -0.71 -19.35
CA THR A 116 -2.55 0.23 -18.88
C THR A 116 -2.55 0.29 -17.37
N ALA A 117 -1.36 0.37 -16.78
CA ALA A 117 -1.16 0.61 -15.36
C ALA A 117 -0.40 1.93 -15.19
N LYS A 118 -0.74 2.73 -14.18
CA LYS A 118 -0.05 3.98 -13.84
C LYS A 118 0.04 4.15 -12.34
N ILE A 119 1.23 4.44 -11.82
CA ILE A 119 1.39 4.78 -10.40
C ILE A 119 0.86 6.20 -10.19
N LYS A 120 -0.12 6.34 -9.30
CA LYS A 120 -0.75 7.61 -8.92
C LYS A 120 -0.05 8.26 -7.74
N SER A 121 0.44 7.43 -6.82
CA SER A 121 1.06 7.87 -5.58
C SER A 121 1.97 6.78 -5.06
N ASP A 122 3.06 7.17 -4.40
CA ASP A 122 3.86 6.31 -3.56
C ASP A 122 3.95 6.88 -2.14
N LEU A 123 3.99 5.97 -1.17
CA LEU A 123 4.18 6.27 0.24
C LEU A 123 5.39 5.49 0.73
N GLU A 124 6.39 6.17 1.26
CA GLU A 124 7.60 5.54 1.80
C GLU A 124 7.69 5.74 3.32
N TYR A 125 8.03 4.66 4.01
CA TYR A 125 8.21 4.60 5.45
C TYR A 125 9.65 4.22 5.77
N ALA A 126 10.37 5.13 6.43
CA ALA A 126 11.78 4.92 6.77
C ALA A 126 12.02 3.95 7.94
N THR A 127 11.00 3.66 8.75
CA THR A 127 11.12 2.90 10.00
C THR A 127 10.05 1.82 10.18
N ARG A 128 9.30 1.50 9.11
CA ARG A 128 8.16 0.58 9.20
C ARG A 128 8.13 -0.44 8.11
N ASP A 129 7.85 -1.66 8.52
CA ASP A 129 7.45 -2.73 7.61
C ASP A 129 5.93 -2.70 7.43
N ILE A 130 5.47 -2.89 6.19
CA ILE A 130 4.07 -3.02 5.82
C ILE A 130 3.79 -4.49 5.54
N ASN A 131 3.32 -5.24 6.55
CA ASN A 131 3.19 -6.70 6.44
C ASN A 131 1.92 -7.14 5.71
N SER A 132 0.88 -6.30 5.70
CA SER A 132 -0.34 -6.57 4.94
C SER A 132 -1.14 -5.29 4.70
N ILE A 133 -1.95 -5.31 3.64
CA ILE A 133 -2.84 -4.22 3.26
C ILE A 133 -4.22 -4.75 2.87
N PHE A 134 -5.24 -3.94 3.12
CA PHE A 134 -6.61 -4.16 2.65
C PHE A 134 -7.15 -2.84 2.08
N TRP A 135 -7.68 -2.87 0.86
CA TRP A 135 -8.27 -1.69 0.24
C TRP A 135 -9.80 -1.73 0.36
N GLY A 136 -10.33 -0.92 1.29
CA GLY A 136 -11.77 -0.73 1.48
C GLY A 136 -12.37 0.24 0.48
N LYS A 137 -13.56 0.78 0.79
CA LYS A 137 -14.29 1.69 -0.11
C LYS A 137 -13.61 3.05 -0.34
N SER A 138 -12.92 3.58 0.66
CA SER A 138 -12.37 4.96 0.61
C SER A 138 -10.98 5.08 1.24
N ALA A 139 -10.38 3.96 1.60
CA ALA A 139 -9.13 3.94 2.35
C ALA A 139 -8.43 2.60 2.20
N ILE A 140 -7.11 2.65 2.23
CA ILE A 140 -6.25 1.51 2.42
C ILE A 140 -5.98 1.38 3.93
N TYR A 141 -6.12 0.17 4.44
CA TYR A 141 -5.75 -0.20 5.80
C TYR A 141 -4.46 -1.01 5.73
N ALA A 142 -3.42 -0.52 6.40
CA ALA A 142 -2.10 -1.14 6.42
C ALA A 142 -1.76 -1.58 7.84
N VAL A 143 -1.23 -2.79 7.98
CA VAL A 143 -0.73 -3.32 9.26
C VAL A 143 0.73 -3.71 9.15
N GLY A 144 1.44 -3.57 10.26
CA GLY A 144 2.87 -3.83 10.27
C GLY A 144 3.52 -3.54 11.61
N THR A 145 4.83 -3.34 11.58
CA THR A 145 5.66 -3.06 12.75
C THR A 145 6.46 -1.78 12.56
N ASP A 146 6.71 -1.06 13.65
CA ASP A 146 7.45 0.19 13.66
C ASP A 146 8.67 0.07 14.58
N SER A 147 9.86 0.16 14.01
CA SER A 147 11.13 0.00 14.73
C SER A 147 11.40 1.14 15.71
N THR A 148 10.78 2.32 15.50
CA THR A 148 10.91 3.48 16.39
C THR A 148 10.21 3.23 17.72
N THR A 149 9.09 2.52 17.69
CA THR A 149 8.25 2.28 18.88
C THR A 149 8.32 0.84 19.39
N GLY A 150 8.79 -0.10 18.56
CA GLY A 150 8.70 -1.54 18.80
C GLY A 150 7.27 -2.09 18.76
N GLN A 151 6.29 -1.30 18.30
CA GLN A 151 4.88 -1.66 18.32
C GLN A 151 4.39 -2.12 16.96
N ARG A 152 3.23 -2.79 16.99
CA ARG A 152 2.42 -3.08 15.81
C ARG A 152 1.52 -1.88 15.55
N PHE A 153 1.25 -1.59 14.29
CA PHE A 153 0.32 -0.52 13.91
C PHE A 153 -0.81 -1.03 13.03
N LEU A 154 -1.90 -0.26 13.04
CA LEU A 154 -2.95 -0.27 12.03
C LEU A 154 -3.11 1.18 11.54
N SER A 155 -2.78 1.42 10.28
CA SER A 155 -2.85 2.72 9.63
C SER A 155 -4.04 2.76 8.68
N ARG A 156 -4.80 3.86 8.71
CA ARG A 156 -5.83 4.16 7.72
C ARG A 156 -5.30 5.27 6.80
N ILE A 157 -5.04 4.92 5.56
CA ILE A 157 -4.56 5.80 4.49
C ILE A 157 -5.76 6.18 3.65
N ARG A 158 -6.13 7.46 3.63
CA ARG A 158 -7.22 7.94 2.77
C ARG A 158 -6.73 7.95 1.33
N VAL A 159 -7.58 7.50 0.42
CA VAL A 159 -7.36 7.65 -1.02
C VAL A 159 -8.42 8.65 -1.49
N ASP A 160 -8.02 9.91 -1.62
CA ASP A 160 -8.90 10.98 -2.09
C ASP A 160 -8.84 11.02 -3.63
N GLY A 161 -9.99 10.91 -4.30
CA GLY A 161 -10.09 11.08 -5.76
C GLY A 161 -10.05 9.79 -6.61
N ALA A 162 -10.90 8.80 -6.30
CA ALA A 162 -11.38 7.89 -7.35
C ALA A 162 -12.72 8.35 -7.88
#